data_AF-A0A432HAV0-F1
#
_entry.id   AF-A0A432HAV0-F1
#
_cell.length_a   1.000
_cell.length_b   1.000
_cell.length_c   1.000
_cell.angle_alpha   90.00
_cell.angle_beta   90.00
_cell.angle_gamma   90.00
#
_symmetry.space_group_name_H-M   'P 1'
#
loop_
_entity.id
_entity.type
_entity.pdbx_description
1 polymer ?
#
loop_
_entity_poly.entity_id
_entity_poly.type
_entity_poly.pdbx_seq_one_letter_code
_entity_poly.pdbx_strand_id
1 'polypeptide(L)'
;MKKCCLIFFAAVIGLAITTTGFAMGKQENKKAIVIASFGTSYLTALKAITTIQDEVKREFPGLPVRVAFTSNIIRKIWHKRQHDEAFLKDHPNIPKEYLYVKGPLATVADLQDEGYRTIIVQPTHI
;
A
#
# COMPACT_ATOMS: atom_id res chain seq x y z
N MET A 1 -23.15 8.92 -55.31
CA MET A 1 -23.64 8.77 -53.91
C MET A 1 -22.94 7.63 -53.15
N LYS A 2 -22.89 6.40 -53.67
CA LYS A 2 -22.27 5.24 -52.99
C LYS A 2 -20.78 5.40 -52.63
N LYS A 3 -19.98 6.05 -53.50
CA LYS A 3 -18.54 6.30 -53.27
C LYS A 3 -18.28 7.36 -52.18
N CYS A 4 -19.12 8.39 -52.06
CA CYS A 4 -19.00 9.39 -50.99
C CYS A 4 -19.39 8.81 -49.62
N CYS A 5 -20.42 7.95 -49.56
CA CYS A 5 -20.74 7.21 -48.33
C CYS A 5 -19.57 6.34 -47.86
N LEU A 6 -18.88 5.65 -48.79
CA LEU A 6 -17.74 4.80 -48.45
C LEU A 6 -16.55 5.60 -47.86
N ILE A 7 -16.26 6.76 -48.45
CA ILE A 7 -15.17 7.64 -47.98
C ILE A 7 -15.49 8.23 -46.61
N PHE A 8 -16.77 8.60 -46.38
CA PHE A 8 -17.21 9.12 -45.09
C PHE A 8 -17.14 8.04 -44.00
N PHE A 9 -17.52 6.80 -44.32
CA PHE A 9 -17.42 5.67 -43.39
C PHE A 9 -15.97 5.33 -43.02
N ALA A 10 -15.06 5.36 -43.99
CA ALA A 10 -13.63 5.12 -43.76
C ALA A 10 -12.99 6.22 -42.89
N ALA A 11 -13.39 7.48 -43.06
CA ALA A 11 -12.91 8.59 -42.25
C ALA A 11 -13.35 8.51 -40.78
N VAL A 12 -14.60 8.07 -40.52
CA VAL A 12 -15.12 7.88 -39.15
C VAL A 12 -14.41 6.73 -38.43
N ILE A 13 -14.12 5.63 -39.13
CA ILE A 13 -13.36 4.51 -38.56
C ILE A 13 -11.90 4.90 -38.29
N GLY A 14 -11.28 5.66 -39.20
CA GLY A 14 -9.91 6.18 -38.99
C GLY A 14 -9.80 7.11 -37.78
N LEU A 15 -10.83 7.91 -37.50
CA LEU A 15 -10.86 8.81 -36.34
C LEU A 15 -11.11 8.07 -35.02
N ALA A 16 -11.81 6.94 -35.04
CA ALA A 16 -12.05 6.12 -33.84
C ALA A 16 -10.79 5.35 -33.37
N ILE A 17 -9.85 5.07 -34.29
CA ILE A 17 -8.61 4.34 -33.96
C ILE A 17 -7.55 5.25 -33.32
N THR A 18 -7.59 6.56 -33.58
CA THR A 18 -6.60 7.50 -33.01
C THR A 18 -6.89 7.90 -31.56
N THR A 19 -8.15 7.77 -31.10
CA THR A 19 -8.55 8.17 -29.74
C THR A 19 -8.17 7.16 -28.65
N THR A 20 -7.85 5.91 -29.00
CA THR A 20 -7.47 4.88 -28.01
C THR A 20 -6.01 4.98 -27.57
N GLY A 21 -5.17 5.76 -28.24
CA GLY A 21 -3.73 5.87 -27.96
C GLY A 21 -3.32 6.83 -26.84
N PHE A 22 -4.22 7.72 -26.39
CA PHE A 22 -3.90 8.78 -25.42
C PHE A 22 -4.39 8.51 -23.99
N ALA A 23 -4.98 7.33 -23.73
CA ALA A 23 -5.53 7.00 -22.40
C ALA A 23 -4.45 6.61 -21.35
N MET A 24 -3.20 6.35 -21.76
CA MET A 24 -2.09 6.16 -20.82
C MET A 24 -1.42 7.52 -20.53
N GLY A 25 -2.05 8.32 -19.68
CA GLY A 25 -1.38 9.47 -19.07
C GLY A 25 -0.08 9.04 -18.39
N LYS A 26 0.91 9.95 -18.32
CA LYS A 26 2.22 9.73 -17.68
C LYS A 26 2.00 9.16 -16.27
N GLN A 27 2.27 7.87 -16.08
CA GLN A 27 2.16 7.26 -14.75
C GLN A 27 3.22 7.90 -13.85
N GLU A 28 2.76 8.69 -12.89
CA GLU A 28 3.59 9.25 -11.84
C GLU A 28 4.24 8.08 -11.09
N ASN A 29 5.57 8.04 -11.02
CA ASN A 29 6.29 6.96 -10.35
C ASN A 29 6.24 7.18 -8.83
N LYS A 30 5.06 6.98 -8.24
CA LYS A 30 4.82 7.11 -6.81
C LYS A 30 5.63 6.07 -6.04
N LYS A 31 6.29 6.53 -4.97
CA LYS A 31 7.17 5.75 -4.12
C LYS A 31 6.53 5.48 -2.76
N ALA A 32 6.80 4.32 -2.18
CA ALA A 32 6.38 3.96 -0.83
C ALA A 32 7.46 3.15 -0.11
N ILE A 33 7.43 3.15 1.22
CA ILE A 33 8.33 2.35 2.05
C ILE A 33 7.50 1.35 2.87
N VAL A 34 7.95 0.10 2.92
CA VAL A 34 7.41 -0.96 3.78
C VAL A 34 8.49 -1.40 4.75
N ILE A 35 8.25 -1.22 6.04
CA ILE A 35 9.10 -1.77 7.11
C ILE A 35 8.59 -3.19 7.41
N ALA A 36 9.39 -4.20 7.08
CA ALA A 36 9.04 -5.60 7.24
C ALA A 36 9.74 -6.19 8.48
N SER A 37 9.02 -6.24 9.59
CA SER A 37 9.55 -6.78 10.86
C SER A 37 9.10 -8.22 11.10
N PHE A 38 9.75 -8.97 11.99
CA PHE A 38 9.15 -10.20 12.54
C PHE A 38 7.81 -9.89 13.21
N GLY A 39 7.75 -8.77 13.93
CA GLY A 39 6.61 -8.34 14.73
C GLY A 39 6.69 -8.81 16.18
N THR A 40 5.89 -8.22 17.05
CA THR A 40 5.78 -8.61 18.46
C THR A 40 4.34 -8.46 18.94
N SER A 41 3.94 -9.29 19.90
CA SER A 41 2.67 -9.13 20.62
C SER A 41 2.82 -8.28 21.89
N TYR A 42 4.04 -8.03 22.36
CA TYR A 42 4.32 -7.26 23.56
C TYR A 42 4.38 -5.76 23.26
N LEU A 43 3.60 -4.97 23.99
CA LEU A 43 3.51 -3.52 23.77
C LEU A 43 4.80 -2.76 24.08
N THR A 44 5.55 -3.21 25.07
CA THR A 44 6.87 -2.65 25.41
C THR A 44 7.87 -2.83 24.25
N ALA A 45 7.85 -4.00 23.60
CA ALA A 45 8.68 -4.28 22.44
C ALA A 45 8.17 -3.60 21.16
N LEU A 46 6.85 -3.35 21.05
CA LEU A 46 6.26 -2.64 19.91
C LEU A 46 6.88 -1.26 19.74
N LYS A 47 7.27 -0.62 20.85
CA LYS A 47 7.95 0.68 20.87
C LYS A 47 9.17 0.72 19.95
N ALA A 48 9.96 -0.37 19.87
CA ALA A 48 11.12 -0.43 18.99
C ALA A 48 10.73 -0.33 17.51
N ILE A 49 9.64 -1.00 17.11
CA ILE A 49 9.14 -0.99 15.73
C ILE A 49 8.56 0.38 15.39
N THR A 50 7.78 0.97 16.30
CA THR A 50 7.22 2.32 16.10
C THR A 50 8.31 3.38 16.02
N THR A 51 9.37 3.26 16.83
CA THR A 51 10.52 4.18 16.75
C THR A 51 11.16 4.13 15.36
N ILE A 52 11.45 2.93 14.84
CA ILE A 52 12.00 2.79 13.47
C ILE A 52 11.04 3.41 12.45
N GLN A 53 9.73 3.15 12.59
CA GLN A 53 8.72 3.73 11.70
C GLN A 53 8.73 5.27 11.74
N ASP A 54 8.81 5.87 12.92
CA ASP A 54 8.81 7.32 13.11
C ASP A 54 10.11 7.95 12.59
N GLU A 55 11.25 7.29 12.78
CA GLU A 55 12.53 7.70 12.21
C GLU A 55 12.47 7.70 10.68
N VAL A 56 11.97 6.62 10.06
CA VAL A 56 11.82 6.54 8.60
C VAL A 56 10.86 7.61 8.08
N LYS A 57 9.73 7.85 8.76
CA LYS A 57 8.79 8.94 8.39
C LYS A 57 9.45 10.31 8.46
N ARG A 58 10.34 10.53 9.43
CA ARG A 58 11.07 11.79 9.60
C ARG A 58 12.13 12.00 8.52
N GLU A 59 12.89 10.97 8.16
CA GLU A 59 13.94 11.05 7.14
C GLU A 59 13.37 11.13 5.72
N PHE A 60 12.19 10.55 5.48
CA PHE A 60 11.54 10.54 4.16
C PHE A 60 10.16 11.20 4.20
N PRO A 61 10.09 12.52 4.48
CA PRO A 61 8.82 13.22 4.54
C PRO A 61 8.11 13.15 3.18
N GLY A 62 6.80 12.86 3.20
CA GLY A 62 5.98 12.74 1.99
C GLY A 62 5.98 11.36 1.33
N LEU A 63 6.81 10.42 1.78
CA LEU A 63 6.67 9.02 1.39
C LEU A 63 5.76 8.29 2.38
N PRO A 64 4.74 7.54 1.93
CA PRO A 64 3.98 6.69 2.82
C PRO A 64 4.87 5.58 3.36
N VAL A 65 4.86 5.43 4.68
CA VAL A 65 5.55 4.36 5.39
C VAL A 65 4.49 3.41 5.94
N ARG A 66 4.53 2.15 5.52
CA ARG A 66 3.68 1.06 6.03
C ARG A 66 4.50 0.09 6.86
N VAL A 67 3.89 -0.53 7.86
CA VAL A 67 4.50 -1.62 8.62
C VAL A 67 3.85 -2.94 8.20
N ALA A 68 4.67 -3.96 8.01
CA ALA A 68 4.26 -5.33 7.78
C ALA A 68 4.94 -6.25 8.79
N PHE A 69 4.20 -7.22 9.31
CA PHE A 69 4.76 -8.29 10.14
C PHE A 69 4.93 -9.54 9.32
N THR A 70 6.08 -10.20 9.41
CA THR A 70 6.37 -11.46 8.70
C THR A 70 5.79 -12.66 9.47
N SER A 71 5.71 -12.61 10.80
CA SER A 71 5.13 -13.70 11.61
C SER A 71 3.61 -13.78 11.50
N ASN A 72 3.11 -14.91 11.00
CA ASN A 72 1.67 -15.18 10.94
C ASN A 72 1.01 -15.28 12.33
N ILE A 73 1.73 -15.81 13.32
CA ILE A 73 1.23 -15.95 14.69
C ILE A 73 1.01 -14.57 15.30
N ILE A 74 1.97 -13.66 15.14
CA ILE A 74 1.85 -12.29 15.66
C ILE A 74 0.71 -11.55 14.98
N ARG A 75 0.58 -11.62 13.65
CA ARG A 75 -0.56 -10.99 12.94
C ARG A 75 -1.90 -11.48 13.47
N LYS A 76 -2.06 -12.80 13.67
CA LYS A 76 -3.29 -13.39 14.24
C LYS A 76 -3.61 -12.85 15.64
N ILE A 77 -2.60 -12.65 16.49
CA ILE A 77 -2.80 -12.05 17.82
C ILE A 77 -3.33 -10.61 17.68
N TRP A 78 -2.72 -9.81 16.81
CA TRP A 78 -3.17 -8.43 16.56
C TRP A 78 -4.58 -8.37 15.97
N HIS A 79 -4.92 -9.27 15.04
CA HIS A 79 -6.27 -9.33 14.46
C HIS A 79 -7.33 -9.73 15.48
N LYS A 80 -7.00 -10.64 16.42
CA LYS A 80 -7.91 -10.95 17.54
C LYS A 80 -8.18 -9.73 18.43
N ARG A 81 -7.16 -8.92 18.70
CA ARG A 81 -7.26 -7.70 19.51
C ARG A 81 -8.17 -6.62 18.91
N GLN A 82 -8.48 -6.68 17.61
CA GLN A 82 -9.45 -5.77 16.98
C GLN A 82 -10.84 -5.82 17.65
N HIS A 83 -11.20 -6.97 18.22
CA HIS A 83 -12.51 -7.23 18.82
C HIS A 83 -12.42 -7.43 20.34
N ASP A 84 -11.27 -7.14 20.94
CA ASP A 84 -11.04 -7.27 22.39
C ASP A 84 -11.26 -5.91 23.06
N GLU A 85 -12.49 -5.66 23.49
CA GLU A 85 -12.88 -4.37 24.08
C GLU A 85 -12.09 -4.04 25.34
N ALA A 86 -11.76 -5.05 26.16
CA ALA A 86 -10.96 -4.85 27.37
C ALA A 86 -9.55 -4.40 27.02
N PHE A 87 -8.89 -5.10 26.09
CA PHE A 87 -7.56 -4.73 25.61
C PHE A 87 -7.53 -3.32 25.00
N LEU A 88 -8.53 -2.97 24.18
CA LEU A 88 -8.60 -1.65 23.55
C LEU A 88 -8.85 -0.53 24.57
N LYS A 89 -9.62 -0.80 25.61
CA LYS A 89 -9.85 0.13 26.72
C LYS A 89 -8.60 0.35 27.57
N ASP A 90 -7.85 -0.71 27.85
CA ASP A 90 -6.62 -0.65 28.64
C ASP A 90 -5.44 -0.03 27.87
N HIS A 91 -5.52 -0.02 26.53
CA HIS A 91 -4.45 0.45 25.66
C HIS A 91 -4.92 1.42 24.58
N PRO A 92 -5.46 2.61 24.95
CA PRO A 92 -6.05 3.56 24.00
C PRO A 92 -5.03 4.18 23.04
N ASN A 93 -3.74 4.15 23.40
CA ASN A 93 -2.66 4.81 22.65
C ASN A 93 -2.01 3.89 21.59
N ILE A 94 -2.48 2.66 21.42
CA ILE A 94 -1.95 1.78 20.38
C ILE A 94 -2.31 2.36 19.01
N PRO A 95 -1.33 2.55 18.10
CA PRO A 95 -1.65 3.02 16.76
C PRO A 95 -2.50 1.99 16.03
N LYS A 96 -3.66 2.44 15.52
CA LYS A 96 -4.67 1.55 14.91
C LYS A 96 -4.11 0.68 13.78
N GLU A 97 -3.11 1.16 13.04
CA GLU A 97 -2.47 0.39 11.96
C GLU A 97 -1.92 -0.97 12.40
N TYR A 98 -1.49 -1.10 13.67
CA TYR A 98 -0.98 -2.37 14.20
C TYR A 98 -2.07 -3.39 14.48
N LEU A 99 -3.30 -2.94 14.81
CA LEU A 99 -4.45 -3.84 14.94
C LEU A 99 -4.77 -4.52 13.60
N TYR A 100 -4.50 -3.85 12.48
CA TYR A 100 -4.78 -4.31 11.12
C TYR A 100 -3.52 -4.73 10.35
N VAL A 101 -2.42 -4.97 11.04
CA VAL A 101 -1.12 -5.26 10.41
C VAL A 101 -1.20 -6.46 9.47
N LYS A 102 -0.68 -6.27 8.25
CA LYS A 102 -0.67 -7.28 7.19
C LYS A 102 0.71 -7.93 7.04
N GLY A 103 0.76 -9.00 6.26
CA GLY A 103 2.03 -9.58 5.81
C GLY A 103 2.62 -8.76 4.64
N PRO A 104 3.93 -8.86 4.36
CA PRO A 104 4.58 -8.03 3.34
C PRO A 104 3.90 -8.07 1.98
N LEU A 105 3.49 -9.27 1.51
CA LEU A 105 2.83 -9.42 0.21
C LEU A 105 1.51 -8.64 0.12
N ALA A 106 0.68 -8.72 1.17
CA ALA A 106 -0.60 -8.02 1.19
C ALA A 106 -0.40 -6.50 1.35
N THR A 107 0.58 -6.07 2.14
CA THR A 107 0.93 -4.64 2.24
C THR A 107 1.44 -4.07 0.92
N VAL A 108 2.25 -4.84 0.18
CA VAL A 108 2.73 -4.45 -1.15
C VAL A 108 1.57 -4.40 -2.15
N ALA A 109 0.66 -5.37 -2.11
CA ALA A 109 -0.52 -5.39 -2.97
C ALA A 109 -1.41 -4.16 -2.75
N ASP A 110 -1.72 -3.81 -1.49
CA ASP A 110 -2.48 -2.60 -1.17
C ASP A 110 -1.79 -1.34 -1.75
N LEU A 111 -0.47 -1.22 -1.60
CA LEU A 111 0.28 -0.09 -2.15
C LEU A 111 0.24 -0.06 -3.69
N GLN A 112 0.27 -1.22 -4.35
CA GLN A 112 0.14 -1.29 -5.81
C GLN A 112 -1.25 -0.84 -6.27
N ASP A 113 -2.30 -1.24 -5.55
CA ASP A 113 -3.69 -0.83 -5.77
C ASP A 113 -3.88 0.67 -5.52
N GLU A 114 -3.19 1.24 -4.52
CA GLU A 114 -3.11 2.69 -4.24
C GLU A 114 -2.30 3.47 -5.32
N GLY A 115 -1.70 2.77 -6.29
CA GLY A 115 -0.98 3.39 -7.41
C GLY A 115 0.53 3.59 -7.18
N TYR A 116 1.10 3.06 -6.10
CA TYR A 116 2.55 3.06 -5.89
C TYR A 116 3.21 2.05 -6.83
N ARG A 117 4.30 2.48 -7.49
CA ARG A 117 5.00 1.69 -8.50
C ARG A 117 6.41 1.32 -8.07
N THR A 118 7.03 2.15 -7.24
CA THR A 118 8.32 1.85 -6.60
C THR A 118 8.09 1.65 -5.12
N ILE A 119 8.28 0.42 -4.62
CA ILE A 119 8.07 0.09 -3.21
C ILE A 119 9.40 -0.40 -2.63
N ILE A 120 9.93 0.33 -1.65
CA ILE A 120 11.16 -0.01 -0.95
C ILE A 120 10.79 -0.86 0.25
N VAL A 121 11.34 -2.08 0.35
CA VAL A 121 11.10 -2.96 1.49
C VAL A 121 12.35 -2.97 2.38
N GLN A 122 12.22 -2.48 3.60
CA GLN A 122 13.26 -2.49 4.62
C GLN A 122 12.96 -3.60 5.63
N PRO A 123 13.65 -4.76 5.57
CA PRO A 123 13.56 -5.76 6.62
C PRO A 123 14.25 -5.27 7.90
N THR A 124 13.74 -5.70 9.06
CA THR A 124 14.37 -5.44 10.38
C THR A 124 14.88 -6.72 11.05
N HIS A 125 15.16 -7.75 10.26
CA HIS A 125 15.74 -9.01 10.73
C HIS A 125 17.25 -8.83 10.94
N ILE A 126 17.79 -9.54 11.93
CA ILE A 126 19.23 -9.61 12.26
C ILE A 126 19.65 -11.06 12.12
#